data_AF-A0A7J4D0N4-F1
#
_entry.id   AF-A0A7J4D0N4-F1
#
_cell.length_a   1.000
_cell.length_b   1.000
_cell.length_c   1.000
_cell.angle_alpha   90.00
_cell.angle_beta   90.00
_cell.angle_gamma   90.00
#
_symmetry.space_group_name_H-M   'P 1'
#
loop_
_entity.id
_entity.type
_entity.pdbx_description
1 polymer ?
#
loop_
_entity_poly.entity_id
_entity_poly.type
_entity_poly.pdbx_seq_one_letter_code
_entity_poly.pdbx_strand_id
1 'polypeptide(L)'
;MPARGFQLIAIEAKRHRKSAPQKQVRIDHNTTILSIKQKSDKEMDIEMRYTVSYGLLGIVQLDCAIGYVDDSKNVVKKAVEKWDREHKLPDTIAEAVHNRTLAQGSFEVLNIAKKLNLPPPFKVEIPQIKIGKKKRASNSKDASPEVA
;
A
#
# COMPACT_ATOMS: atom_id res chain seq x y z
N MET A 1 -17.02 5.51 0.17
CA MET A 1 -16.81 4.05 0.31
C MET A 1 -17.38 3.61 1.66
N PRO A 2 -18.04 2.44 1.74
CA PRO A 2 -18.66 1.92 2.97
C PRO A 2 -17.63 1.44 4.01
N ALA A 3 -16.43 1.03 3.57
CA ALA A 3 -15.28 0.80 4.46
C ALA A 3 -14.68 2.15 4.92
N ARG A 4 -14.55 2.33 6.24
CA ARG A 4 -14.14 3.56 6.91
C ARG A 4 -13.04 3.27 7.93
N GLY A 5 -12.21 4.29 8.16
CA GLY A 5 -11.12 4.23 9.13
C GLY A 5 -9.98 3.29 8.72
N PHE A 6 -8.95 3.30 9.55
CA PHE A 6 -7.87 2.34 9.66
C PHE A 6 -7.27 2.56 11.04
N GLN A 7 -7.59 1.68 11.97
CA GLN A 7 -7.07 1.75 13.32
C GLN A 7 -5.97 0.71 13.46
N LEU A 8 -4.73 1.17 13.59
CA LEU A 8 -3.60 0.29 13.83
C LEU A 8 -3.69 -0.31 15.24
N ILE A 9 -3.60 -1.63 15.34
CA ILE A 9 -3.68 -2.39 16.59
C ILE A 9 -2.28 -2.85 17.01
N ALA A 10 -1.55 -3.46 16.08
CA ALA A 10 -0.20 -3.97 16.35
C ALA A 10 0.71 -3.85 15.13
N ILE A 11 2.01 -3.75 15.41
CA ILE A 11 3.08 -3.77 14.40
C ILE A 11 4.07 -4.86 14.78
N GLU A 12 4.33 -5.75 13.85
CA GLU A 12 5.47 -6.67 13.90
C GLU A 12 6.36 -6.40 12.70
N ALA A 13 7.62 -6.06 12.92
CA ALA A 13 8.53 -5.74 11.83
C ALA A 13 9.95 -6.24 12.11
N LYS A 14 10.59 -6.83 11.10
CA LYS A 14 11.91 -7.43 11.23
C LYS A 14 12.71 -7.27 9.95
N ARG A 15 13.98 -6.90 10.11
CA ARG A 15 15.01 -7.02 9.07
C ARG A 15 15.97 -8.15 9.39
N HIS A 16 16.28 -8.97 8.41
CA HIS A 16 17.25 -10.05 8.54
C HIS A 16 18.67 -9.54 8.30
N ARG A 17 19.64 -10.00 9.11
CA ARG A 17 21.04 -9.53 9.09
C ARG A 17 21.92 -10.23 8.03
N LYS A 18 21.51 -11.40 7.52
CA LYS A 18 22.34 -12.28 6.68
C LYS A 18 21.89 -12.32 5.21
N SER A 19 21.31 -11.25 4.72
CA SER A 19 20.83 -11.20 3.34
C SER A 19 22.00 -10.76 2.46
N ALA A 20 22.59 -11.70 1.72
CA ALA A 20 23.51 -11.33 0.64
C ALA A 20 22.82 -10.32 -0.30
N PRO A 21 23.55 -9.38 -0.92
CA PRO A 21 22.95 -8.39 -1.81
C PRO A 21 22.13 -9.07 -2.90
N GLN A 22 20.81 -8.92 -2.86
CA GLN A 22 19.92 -9.46 -3.89
C GLN A 22 19.81 -8.47 -5.05
N LYS A 23 20.07 -8.94 -6.28
CA LYS A 23 19.90 -8.12 -7.49
C LYS A 23 18.45 -7.66 -7.70
N GLN A 24 17.49 -8.48 -7.25
CA GLN A 24 16.07 -8.19 -7.32
C GLN A 24 15.40 -8.66 -6.03
N VAL A 25 14.73 -7.74 -5.35
CA VAL A 25 13.92 -8.03 -4.17
C VAL A 25 12.49 -8.27 -4.64
N ARG A 26 11.95 -9.46 -4.38
CA ARG A 26 10.52 -9.71 -4.54
C ARG A 26 9.79 -9.13 -3.33
N ILE A 27 8.83 -8.25 -3.59
CA ILE A 27 7.99 -7.64 -2.56
C ILE A 27 6.58 -8.17 -2.76
N ASP A 28 6.07 -8.88 -1.76
CA ASP A 28 4.74 -9.48 -1.79
C ASP A 28 3.85 -8.81 -0.75
N HIS A 29 2.61 -8.53 -1.16
CA HIS A 29 1.57 -7.94 -0.32
C HIS A 29 0.49 -8.98 -0.08
N ASN A 30 0.16 -9.24 1.18
CA ASN A 30 -0.93 -10.12 1.55
C ASN A 30 -1.83 -9.44 2.58
N THR A 31 -3.13 -9.52 2.40
CA THR A 31 -4.13 -9.03 3.36
C THR A 31 -5.06 -10.18 3.75
N THR A 32 -5.33 -10.33 5.03
CA THR A 32 -6.11 -11.45 5.55
C THR A 32 -7.08 -10.93 6.61
N ILE A 33 -8.34 -11.36 6.53
CA ILE A 33 -9.34 -11.07 7.57
C ILE A 33 -9.07 -12.00 8.75
N LEU A 34 -8.90 -11.43 9.93
CA LEU A 34 -8.67 -12.16 11.18
C LEU A 34 -9.97 -12.44 11.92
N SER A 35 -10.81 -11.41 12.05
CA SER A 35 -12.08 -11.51 12.76
C SER A 35 -13.06 -10.45 12.29
N ILE A 36 -14.34 -10.70 12.53
CA ILE A 36 -15.43 -9.76 12.24
C ILE A 36 -16.31 -9.68 13.48
N LYS A 37 -16.65 -8.47 13.89
CA LYS A 37 -17.53 -8.22 15.03
C LYS A 37 -18.63 -7.26 14.60
N GLN A 38 -19.88 -7.68 14.79
CA GLN A 38 -21.01 -6.78 14.59
C GLN A 38 -21.02 -5.73 15.70
N LYS A 39 -21.12 -4.45 15.33
CA LYS A 39 -21.20 -3.32 16.27
C LYS A 39 -22.61 -2.76 16.36
N SER A 40 -23.35 -2.76 15.24
CA SER A 40 -24.76 -2.42 15.18
C SER A 40 -25.43 -3.13 14.00
N ASP A 41 -26.72 -2.89 13.76
CA ASP A 41 -27.44 -3.41 12.58
C ASP A 41 -26.87 -2.94 11.24
N LYS A 42 -26.10 -1.83 11.26
CA LYS A 42 -25.55 -1.16 10.08
C LYS A 42 -24.03 -1.07 10.07
N GLU A 43 -23.36 -1.52 11.14
CA GLU A 43 -21.92 -1.37 11.30
C GLU A 43 -21.29 -2.65 11.83
N MET A 44 -20.15 -3.02 11.24
CA MET A 44 -19.27 -4.06 11.76
C MET A 44 -17.82 -3.59 11.74
N ASP A 45 -17.05 -4.09 12.70
CA ASP A 45 -15.60 -3.93 12.74
C ASP A 45 -14.94 -5.21 12.22
N ILE A 46 -13.95 -5.03 11.36
CA ILE A 46 -13.23 -6.11 10.69
C ILE A 46 -11.76 -5.98 11.05
N GLU A 47 -11.25 -6.95 11.78
CA GLU A 47 -9.82 -7.04 12.10
C GLU A 47 -9.10 -7.69 10.92
N MET A 48 -8.06 -7.02 10.45
CA MET A 48 -7.28 -7.36 9.27
C MET A 48 -5.81 -7.47 9.64
N ARG A 49 -5.13 -8.42 9.03
CA ARG A 49 -3.68 -8.52 8.99
C ARG A 49 -3.18 -8.13 7.61
N TYR A 50 -2.32 -7.12 7.55
CA TYR A 50 -1.59 -6.74 6.35
C TYR A 50 -0.12 -7.10 6.48
N THR A 51 0.38 -7.94 5.59
CA THR A 51 1.77 -8.39 5.57
C THR A 51 2.45 -7.96 4.29
N VAL A 52 3.62 -7.33 4.43
CA VAL A 52 4.54 -7.06 3.33
C VAL A 52 5.82 -7.83 3.56
N SER A 53 6.09 -8.78 2.67
CA SER A 53 7.29 -9.62 2.69
C SER A 53 8.31 -9.09 1.69
N TYR A 54 9.56 -8.97 2.13
CA TYR A 54 10.70 -8.54 1.31
C TYR A 54 11.64 -9.72 1.00
N GLY A 55 11.08 -10.93 0.87
CA GLY A 55 11.85 -12.15 0.69
C GLY A 55 12.85 -12.37 1.82
N LEU A 56 14.13 -12.44 1.49
CA LEU A 56 15.20 -12.66 2.48
C LEU A 56 15.58 -11.41 3.27
N LEU A 57 15.05 -10.23 2.94
CA LEU A 57 15.42 -8.98 3.62
C LEU A 57 14.65 -8.76 4.91
N GLY A 58 13.39 -9.16 4.97
CA GLY A 58 12.55 -8.88 6.13
C GLY A 58 11.07 -8.96 5.87
N ILE A 59 10.31 -8.57 6.88
CA ILE A 59 8.85 -8.58 6.90
C ILE A 59 8.33 -7.40 7.71
N VAL A 60 7.21 -6.83 7.28
CA VAL A 60 6.41 -5.88 8.04
C VAL A 60 4.98 -6.40 8.07
N GLN A 61 4.42 -6.56 9.26
CA GLN A 61 3.07 -7.02 9.48
C GLN A 61 2.34 -5.99 10.36
N LEU A 62 1.16 -5.59 9.91
CA LEU A 62 0.26 -4.68 10.61
C LEU A 62 -1.02 -5.42 10.91
N ASP A 63 -1.43 -5.44 12.18
CA ASP A 63 -2.79 -5.80 12.55
C ASP A 63 -3.58 -4.50 12.73
N CYS A 64 -4.75 -4.41 12.09
CA CYS A 64 -5.57 -3.21 12.08
C CYS A 64 -7.06 -3.53 12.08
N ALA A 65 -7.89 -2.61 12.58
CA ALA A 65 -9.34 -2.66 12.44
C ALA A 65 -9.84 -1.69 11.36
N ILE A 66 -10.80 -2.16 10.58
CA ILE A 66 -11.54 -1.40 9.57
C ILE A 66 -13.02 -1.45 9.93
N GLY A 67 -13.65 -0.29 10.04
CA GLY A 67 -15.11 -0.22 10.19
C GLY A 67 -15.78 -0.35 8.83
N TYR A 68 -16.89 -1.07 8.74
CA TYR A 68 -17.71 -1.14 7.54
C TYR A 68 -19.15 -0.73 7.87
N VAL A 69 -19.70 0.19 7.08
CA VAL A 69 -21.06 0.73 7.26
C VAL A 69 -21.89 0.55 5.99
N ASP A 70 -23.08 -0.02 6.14
CA ASP A 70 -24.10 -0.09 5.09
C ASP A 70 -25.47 0.29 5.66
N ASP A 71 -26.17 1.20 4.98
CA ASP A 71 -27.49 1.68 5.39
C ASP A 71 -28.62 0.70 5.09
N SER A 72 -28.36 -0.28 4.22
CA SER A 72 -29.31 -1.30 3.82
C SER A 72 -29.55 -2.28 4.96
N LYS A 73 -30.82 -2.51 5.30
CA LYS A 73 -31.19 -3.47 6.36
C LYS A 73 -30.63 -4.85 6.05
N ASN A 74 -30.13 -5.53 7.08
CA ASN A 74 -29.65 -6.91 7.07
C ASN A 74 -28.36 -7.19 6.27
N VAL A 75 -27.75 -6.22 5.59
CA VAL A 75 -26.49 -6.48 4.85
C VAL A 75 -25.37 -6.86 5.80
N VAL A 76 -25.13 -6.05 6.84
CA VAL A 76 -24.11 -6.30 7.85
C VAL A 76 -24.38 -7.62 8.58
N LYS A 77 -25.61 -7.82 9.05
CA LYS A 77 -25.99 -9.06 9.75
C LYS A 77 -25.75 -10.31 8.89
N LYS A 78 -26.17 -10.31 7.62
CA LYS A 78 -25.92 -11.43 6.69
C LYS A 78 -24.43 -11.64 6.42
N ALA A 79 -23.64 -10.57 6.35
CA ALA A 79 -22.21 -10.66 6.15
C ALA A 79 -21.51 -11.34 7.34
N VAL A 80 -21.90 -10.97 8.57
CA VAL A 80 -21.42 -11.60 9.81
C VAL A 80 -21.84 -13.06 9.88
N GLU A 81 -23.13 -13.37 9.65
CA GLU A 81 -23.62 -14.75 9.64
C GLU A 81 -22.92 -15.64 8.59
N LYS A 82 -22.63 -15.09 7.41
CA LYS A 82 -21.87 -15.80 6.37
C LYS A 82 -20.42 -16.03 6.79
N TRP A 83 -19.78 -15.03 7.41
CA TRP A 83 -18.44 -15.16 7.95
C TRP A 83 -18.37 -16.26 9.01
N ASP A 84 -19.30 -16.29 9.97
CA ASP A 84 -19.30 -17.29 11.05
C ASP A 84 -19.46 -18.72 10.53
N ARG A 85 -20.21 -18.91 9.44
CA ARG A 85 -20.44 -20.23 8.82
C ARG A 85 -19.32 -20.66 7.88
N GLU A 86 -18.84 -19.76 7.03
CA GLU A 86 -18.01 -20.10 5.88
C GLU A 86 -16.60 -19.50 5.94
N HIS A 87 -16.33 -18.61 6.91
CA HIS A 87 -15.14 -17.76 6.96
C HIS A 87 -14.93 -16.97 5.67
N LYS A 88 -16.04 -16.51 5.08
CA LYS A 88 -16.08 -15.76 3.82
C LYS A 88 -17.04 -14.58 3.91
N LEU A 89 -16.53 -13.39 3.60
CA LEU A 89 -17.36 -12.22 3.37
C LEU A 89 -18.00 -12.25 1.98
N PRO A 90 -19.09 -11.51 1.74
CA PRO A 90 -19.53 -11.16 0.39
C PRO A 90 -18.42 -10.41 -0.36
N ASP A 91 -18.23 -10.73 -1.65
CA ASP A 91 -17.10 -10.24 -2.45
C ASP A 91 -16.99 -8.71 -2.47
N THR A 92 -18.12 -8.01 -2.56
CA THR A 92 -18.16 -6.54 -2.56
C THR A 92 -17.65 -5.92 -1.26
N ILE A 93 -17.93 -6.57 -0.12
CA ILE A 93 -17.48 -6.15 1.20
C ILE A 93 -16.00 -6.48 1.37
N ALA A 94 -15.60 -7.70 1.00
CA ALA A 94 -14.22 -8.14 1.07
C ALA A 94 -13.32 -7.20 0.25
N GLU A 95 -13.67 -6.93 -1.01
CA GLU A 95 -12.94 -6.03 -1.89
C GLU A 95 -12.78 -4.64 -1.28
N ALA A 96 -13.87 -4.06 -0.74
CA ALA A 96 -13.82 -2.74 -0.13
C ALA A 96 -12.85 -2.67 1.07
N VAL A 97 -12.82 -3.71 1.90
CA VAL A 97 -11.99 -3.76 3.11
C VAL A 97 -10.52 -4.08 2.78
N HIS A 98 -10.27 -4.99 1.84
CA HIS A 98 -8.92 -5.26 1.33
C HIS A 98 -8.30 -4.02 0.69
N ASN A 99 -9.04 -3.33 -0.18
CA ASN A 99 -8.57 -2.11 -0.83
C ASN A 99 -8.32 -0.98 0.18
N ARG A 100 -9.18 -0.84 1.20
CA ARG A 100 -8.97 0.13 2.28
C ARG A 100 -7.69 -0.16 3.07
N THR A 101 -7.48 -1.42 3.42
CA THR A 101 -6.29 -1.91 4.15
C THR A 101 -5.03 -1.64 3.34
N LEU A 102 -5.02 -1.98 2.04
CA LEU A 102 -3.90 -1.71 1.15
C LEU A 102 -3.62 -0.20 1.02
N ALA A 103 -4.65 0.62 0.82
CA ALA A 103 -4.50 2.04 0.60
C ALA A 103 -3.87 2.75 1.82
N GLN A 104 -4.37 2.50 3.03
CA GLN A 104 -3.85 3.16 4.23
C GLN A 104 -2.64 2.44 4.82
N GLY A 105 -2.69 1.12 4.91
CA GLY A 105 -1.62 0.30 5.46
C GLY A 105 -0.31 0.45 4.67
N SER A 106 -0.36 0.68 3.36
CA SER A 106 0.88 0.84 2.56
C SER A 106 1.70 2.06 2.95
N PHE A 107 1.07 3.14 3.41
CA PHE A 107 1.81 4.31 3.92
C PHE A 107 2.46 4.02 5.28
N GLU A 108 1.77 3.30 6.16
CA GLU A 108 2.35 2.87 7.43
C GLU A 108 3.54 1.92 7.21
N VAL A 109 3.38 0.95 6.31
CA VAL A 109 4.48 0.05 5.92
C VAL A 109 5.64 0.86 5.33
N LEU A 110 5.41 1.86 4.48
CA LEU A 110 6.48 2.70 3.93
C LEU A 110 7.28 3.38 5.05
N ASN A 111 6.61 3.93 6.05
CA ASN A 111 7.25 4.58 7.20
C ASN A 111 8.10 3.60 8.01
N ILE A 112 7.59 2.39 8.25
CA ILE A 112 8.32 1.33 8.99
C ILE A 112 9.48 0.78 8.18
N ALA A 113 9.28 0.51 6.88
CA ALA A 113 10.30 0.02 5.97
C ALA A 113 11.49 0.97 5.92
N LYS A 114 11.24 2.28 5.86
CA LYS A 114 12.28 3.31 5.93
C LYS A 114 13.10 3.20 7.22
N LYS A 115 12.46 3.03 8.39
CA LYS A 115 13.15 2.89 9.68
C LYS A 115 14.02 1.63 9.77
N LEU A 116 13.64 0.56 9.07
CA LEU A 116 14.41 -0.69 9.02
C LEU A 116 15.43 -0.71 7.86
N ASN A 117 15.48 0.33 7.03
CA ASN A 117 16.12 0.35 5.71
C ASN A 117 15.79 -0.90 4.86
N LEU A 118 14.51 -1.25 4.83
CA LEU A 118 13.91 -2.09 3.80
C LEU A 118 13.59 -1.21 2.57
N PRO A 119 13.55 -1.77 1.36
CA PRO A 119 13.15 -0.99 0.18
C PRO A 119 11.69 -0.52 0.31
N PRO A 120 11.30 0.55 -0.40
CA PRO A 120 9.91 0.98 -0.45
C PRO A 120 8.98 -0.17 -0.87
N PRO A 121 7.80 -0.32 -0.24
CA PRO A 121 6.86 -1.40 -0.56
C PRO A 121 6.23 -1.26 -1.95
N PHE A 122 6.28 -0.09 -2.56
CA PHE A 122 5.79 0.17 -3.92
C PHE A 122 6.77 1.05 -4.69
N LYS A 123 6.63 1.08 -6.02
CA LYS A 123 7.44 1.96 -6.88
C LYS A 123 7.06 3.41 -6.61
N VAL A 124 8.04 4.23 -6.24
CA VAL A 124 7.86 5.67 -6.05
C VAL A 124 8.35 6.38 -7.30
N GLU A 125 7.46 7.09 -7.98
CA GLU A 125 7.85 7.97 -9.09
C GLU A 125 8.45 9.26 -8.53
N ILE A 126 9.73 9.50 -8.82
CA ILE A 126 10.43 10.70 -8.36
C ILE A 126 10.30 11.76 -9.47
N PRO A 127 9.70 12.93 -9.20
CA PRO A 127 9.64 14.01 -10.17
C PRO A 127 11.05 14.52 -10.48
N GLN A 128 11.38 14.64 -11.76
CA GLN A 128 12.67 15.18 -12.21
C GLN A 128 12.52 16.65 -12.61
N ILE A 129 13.31 17.53 -11.99
CA ILE A 129 13.43 18.92 -12.43
C ILE A 129 14.46 18.98 -13.55
N LYS A 130 14.03 19.36 -14.76
CA LYS A 130 14.93 19.66 -15.88
C LYS A 130 15.21 21.16 -15.90
N ILE A 131 16.39 21.58 -15.47
CA ILE A 131 16.83 22.98 -15.59
C ILE A 131 17.33 23.20 -17.03
N GLY A 132 16.66 24.09 -17.78
CA GLY A 132 17.03 24.41 -19.16
C GLY A 132 18.38 25.14 -19.21
N LYS A 133 19.33 24.59 -19.99
CA LYS A 133 20.54 25.33 -20.37
C LYS A 133 20.14 26.46 -21.32
N LYS A 134 20.30 27.73 -20.91
CA LYS A 134 20.20 28.89 -21.83
C LYS A 134 21.13 28.64 -23.01
N LYS A 135 20.59 28.54 -24.23
CA LYS A 135 21.38 28.54 -25.46
C LYS A 135 22.19 29.84 -25.49
N ARG A 136 23.52 29.75 -25.40
CA ARG A 136 24.39 30.87 -25.78
C ARG A 136 24.19 31.09 -27.26
N ALA A 137 23.71 32.26 -27.65
CA ALA A 137 23.69 32.69 -29.04
C ALA A 137 25.14 32.71 -29.55
N SER A 138 25.48 31.82 -30.49
CA SER A 138 26.76 31.85 -31.18
C SER A 138 26.73 32.97 -32.21
N ASN A 139 27.36 34.10 -31.88
CA ASN A 139 27.85 35.04 -32.87
C ASN A 139 29.04 34.39 -33.59
N SER A 140 28.93 34.17 -34.90
CA SER A 140 30.09 34.11 -35.79
C SER A 140 29.70 34.72 -37.13
N LYS A 141 30.16 35.96 -37.32
CA LYS A 141 30.42 36.57 -38.62
C LYS A 141 31.49 35.75 -39.37
N ASP A 142 31.55 35.98 -40.68
CA ASP A 142 32.60 35.63 -41.64
C ASP A 142 32.30 34.45 -42.56
N ALA A 143 31.79 34.81 -43.74
CA ALA A 143 32.04 34.12 -45.00
C ALA A 143 32.09 35.18 -46.11
N SER A 144 33.25 35.84 -46.28
CA SER A 144 33.58 36.55 -47.52
C SER A 144 33.96 35.52 -48.59
N PRO A 145 33.53 35.71 -49.85
CA PRO A 145 33.80 34.76 -50.93
C PRO A 145 35.15 35.04 -51.62
N GLU A 146 35.95 34.00 -51.85
CA GLU A 146 37.02 34.04 -52.85
C GLU A 146 36.50 33.56 -54.22
N VAL A 147 37.08 34.16 -55.26
CA VAL A 147 36.68 34.20 -56.67
C VAL A 147 37.25 33.03 -57.46
N ALA A 148 36.52 32.57 -58.48
CA ALA A 148 37.05 31.97 -59.70
C ALA A 148 36.36 32.62 -60.91
#